data_AF-A0A8B3CHD0-F1
#
_entry.id   AF-A0A8B3CHD0-F1
#
_cell.length_a   1.000
_cell.length_b   1.000
_cell.length_c   1.000
_cell.angle_alpha   90.00
_cell.angle_beta   90.00
_cell.angle_gamma   90.00
#
_symmetry.space_group_name_H-M   'P 1'
#
loop_
_entity.id
_entity.type
_entity.pdbx_description
1 polymer ?
#
loop_
_entity_poly.entity_id
_entity_poly.type
_entity_poly.pdbx_seq_one_letter_code
_entity_poly.pdbx_strand_id
1 'polypeptide(L)'
;MFKYYLVILSLVFSFNMVQGESENSSGEQTSKEELYFLEDKSVLFDLIEDIRKFRHLNSDTTLQTETKVKYLKEMRNQINNKLKGRLIHFKWVELKDVRPVEKIQLRPGEKLGMYQSEYTISDPNNLGFDGFTVKNEEPNQNSIEGQIQVRISKFHPNKESVLNLKKHSKGELSGKIRKFIYSGGHSTYYDSEGGPYEIIVLELE
;
A
#
# COMPACT_ATOMS: atom_id res chain seq x y z
N MET A 1 -41.76 -40.79 18.38
CA MET A 1 -42.30 -40.71 17.00
C MET A 1 -42.78 -39.27 16.81
N PHE A 2 -42.04 -38.44 16.07
CA PHE A 2 -42.31 -38.07 14.65
C PHE A 2 -43.74 -37.51 14.47
N LYS A 3 -44.06 -36.33 13.91
CA LYS A 3 -43.39 -35.27 13.14
C LYS A 3 -44.34 -34.06 13.21
N TYR A 4 -43.84 -32.82 13.25
CA TYR A 4 -44.56 -31.71 12.63
C TYR A 4 -43.57 -30.86 11.84
N TYR A 5 -43.85 -30.77 10.54
CA TYR A 5 -43.05 -30.11 9.52
C TYR A 5 -43.13 -28.60 9.66
N LEU A 6 -41.97 -27.96 9.57
CA LEU A 6 -41.83 -26.51 9.44
C LEU A 6 -41.83 -26.20 7.94
N VAL A 7 -42.95 -25.66 7.44
CA VAL A 7 -43.05 -25.05 6.11
C VAL A 7 -43.70 -23.69 6.31
N ILE A 8 -42.92 -22.62 6.21
CA ILE A 8 -43.45 -21.30 5.89
C ILE A 8 -42.63 -20.77 4.71
N LEU A 9 -43.31 -20.79 3.58
CA LEU A 9 -42.98 -20.22 2.29
C LEU A 9 -43.30 -18.72 2.36
N SER A 10 -42.33 -17.84 2.12
CA SER A 10 -42.57 -16.40 1.95
C SER A 10 -41.91 -15.92 0.67
N LEU A 11 -42.61 -16.14 -0.45
CA LEU A 11 -42.44 -15.40 -1.68
C LEU A 11 -43.03 -14.00 -1.46
N VAL A 12 -42.19 -12.96 -1.47
CA VAL A 12 -42.65 -11.61 -1.80
C VAL A 12 -41.74 -11.07 -2.90
N PHE A 13 -42.17 -11.34 -4.12
CA PHE A 13 -41.84 -10.52 -5.27
C PHE A 13 -42.61 -9.20 -5.11
N SER A 14 -41.89 -8.09 -5.02
CA SER A 14 -42.44 -6.77 -5.31
C SER A 14 -41.47 -6.07 -6.26
N PHE A 15 -41.73 -6.23 -7.56
CA PHE A 15 -41.36 -5.22 -8.53
C PHE A 15 -42.12 -3.95 -8.19
N ASN A 16 -41.42 -2.85 -7.94
CA ASN A 16 -41.96 -1.52 -8.19
C ASN A 16 -41.03 -0.81 -9.18
N MET A 17 -41.64 -0.53 -10.32
CA MET A 17 -41.08 0.17 -11.47
C MET A 17 -41.18 1.68 -11.22
N VAL A 18 -40.06 2.38 -11.40
CA VAL A 18 -39.88 3.75 -11.91
C VAL A 18 -41.13 4.66 -11.92
N GLN A 19 -41.11 5.79 -11.18
CA GLN A 19 -40.72 7.11 -11.70
C GLN A 19 -40.98 8.25 -10.69
N GLY A 20 -39.97 9.09 -10.49
CA GLY A 20 -40.14 10.52 -10.23
C GLY A 20 -40.19 10.97 -8.78
N GLU A 21 -39.03 11.35 -8.23
CA GLU A 21 -38.92 12.50 -7.32
C GLU A 21 -37.49 13.04 -7.35
N SER A 22 -37.36 14.30 -7.75
CA SER A 22 -36.12 15.07 -7.65
C SER A 22 -35.99 15.53 -6.20
N GLU A 23 -35.23 14.80 -5.40
CA GLU A 23 -34.70 15.33 -4.15
C GLU A 23 -33.21 15.58 -4.31
N ASN A 24 -32.88 16.88 -4.29
CA ASN A 24 -31.54 17.38 -4.10
C ASN A 24 -30.97 16.82 -2.79
N SER A 25 -30.24 15.72 -2.87
CA SER A 25 -29.28 15.34 -1.85
C SER A 25 -27.90 15.37 -2.49
N SER A 26 -27.19 16.48 -2.29
CA SER A 26 -25.75 16.57 -2.50
C SER A 26 -25.05 15.74 -1.42
N GLY A 27 -25.18 14.42 -1.52
CA GLY A 27 -24.21 13.50 -0.94
C GLY A 27 -23.15 13.28 -2.01
N GLU A 28 -21.93 13.76 -1.79
CA GLU A 28 -20.79 13.27 -2.55
C GLU A 28 -20.74 11.75 -2.34
N GLN A 29 -21.21 10.99 -3.33
CA GLN A 29 -20.99 9.56 -3.36
C GLN A 29 -19.50 9.36 -3.59
N THR A 30 -18.76 9.13 -2.50
CA THR A 30 -17.36 8.69 -2.54
C THR A 30 -17.26 7.50 -3.49
N SER A 31 -16.40 7.61 -4.50
CA SER A 31 -16.28 6.56 -5.51
C SER A 31 -15.74 5.27 -4.87
N LYS A 32 -16.05 4.12 -5.46
CA LYS A 32 -15.53 2.83 -4.98
C LYS A 32 -13.99 2.81 -4.92
N GLU A 33 -13.35 3.51 -5.87
CA GLU A 33 -11.89 3.65 -5.91
C GLU A 33 -11.35 4.48 -4.74
N GLU A 34 -12.03 5.57 -4.37
CA GLU A 34 -11.68 6.37 -3.19
C GLU A 34 -11.80 5.57 -1.90
N LEU A 35 -12.85 4.77 -1.74
CA LEU A 35 -12.99 3.89 -0.58
C LEU A 35 -11.83 2.90 -0.47
N TYR A 36 -11.49 2.22 -1.57
CA TYR A 36 -10.37 1.28 -1.57
C TYR A 36 -9.02 1.95 -1.34
N PHE A 37 -8.81 3.14 -1.92
CA PHE A 37 -7.62 3.93 -1.65
C PHE A 37 -7.49 4.28 -0.16
N LEU A 38 -8.57 4.71 0.49
CA LEU A 38 -8.56 5.03 1.92
C LEU A 38 -8.26 3.80 2.78
N GLU A 39 -8.81 2.63 2.43
CA GLU A 39 -8.50 1.38 3.10
C GLU A 39 -7.03 0.98 2.93
N ASP A 40 -6.52 0.96 1.70
CA ASP A 40 -5.13 0.60 1.40
C ASP A 40 -4.14 1.58 2.06
N LYS A 41 -4.50 2.87 2.09
CA LYS A 41 -3.78 3.91 2.84
C LYS A 41 -3.75 3.62 4.34
N SER A 42 -4.88 3.24 4.93
CA SER A 42 -4.96 2.85 6.36
C SER A 42 -4.06 1.66 6.65
N VAL A 43 -4.09 0.64 5.80
CA VAL A 43 -3.22 -0.54 5.93
C VAL A 43 -1.75 -0.11 5.95
N LEU A 44 -1.32 0.79 5.06
CA LEU A 44 0.06 1.29 5.08
C LEU A 44 0.40 2.08 6.35
N PHE A 45 -0.51 2.90 6.85
CA PHE A 45 -0.30 3.62 8.12
C PHE A 45 -0.14 2.68 9.30
N ASP A 46 -0.91 1.59 9.33
CA ASP A 46 -0.77 0.57 10.36
C ASP A 46 0.59 -0.14 10.30
N LEU A 47 1.18 -0.26 9.11
CA LEU A 47 2.51 -0.88 8.94
C LEU A 47 3.66 0.04 9.36
N ILE A 48 3.56 1.34 9.07
CA ILE A 48 4.63 2.27 9.39
C ILE A 48 4.63 2.64 10.88
N GLU A 49 3.50 2.51 11.57
CA GLU A 49 3.39 2.81 13.00
C GLU A 49 3.98 4.20 13.33
N ASP A 50 4.74 4.29 14.42
CA ASP A 50 5.38 5.51 14.91
C ASP A 50 6.72 5.82 14.21
N ILE A 51 7.17 5.01 13.24
CA ILE A 51 8.50 5.21 12.61
C ILE A 51 8.62 6.59 11.95
N ARG A 52 7.49 7.17 11.50
CA ARG A 52 7.42 8.52 10.91
C ARG A 52 7.80 9.65 11.86
N LYS A 53 7.79 9.42 13.19
CA LYS A 53 8.25 10.39 14.19
C LYS A 53 9.76 10.67 14.05
N PHE A 54 10.50 9.77 13.43
CA PHE A 54 11.94 9.89 13.21
C PHE A 54 12.29 10.34 11.78
N ARG A 55 11.32 10.85 11.01
CA ARG A 55 11.59 11.40 9.67
C ARG A 55 12.53 12.60 9.73
N HIS A 56 13.27 12.77 8.65
CA HIS A 56 14.16 13.91 8.47
C HIS A 56 13.33 15.18 8.23
N LEU A 57 13.69 16.26 8.92
CA LEU A 57 13.13 17.59 8.74
C LEU A 57 14.23 18.54 8.28
N ASN A 58 13.88 19.52 7.45
CA ASN A 58 14.84 20.53 6.98
C ASN A 58 15.45 21.36 8.12
N SER A 59 14.78 21.41 9.28
CA SER A 59 15.23 22.09 10.49
C SER A 59 16.15 21.25 11.37
N ASP A 60 16.39 19.98 11.05
CA ASP A 60 17.23 19.11 11.87
C ASP A 60 18.70 19.54 11.80
N THR A 61 19.35 19.57 12.96
CA THR A 61 20.81 19.68 13.06
C THR A 61 21.47 18.36 12.61
N THR A 62 22.74 18.40 12.22
CA THR A 62 23.50 17.18 11.84
C THR A 62 23.39 16.07 12.89
N LEU A 63 23.54 16.41 14.17
CA LEU A 63 23.43 15.46 15.28
C LEU A 63 22.01 14.84 15.39
N GLN A 64 20.96 15.64 15.18
CA GLN A 64 19.58 15.16 15.16
C GLN A 64 19.34 14.23 13.98
N THR A 65 19.84 14.57 12.79
CA THR A 65 19.77 13.73 11.59
C THR A 65 20.43 12.38 11.82
N GLU A 66 21.68 12.34 12.30
CA GLU A 66 22.39 11.09 12.60
C GLU A 66 21.66 10.22 13.63
N THR A 67 21.15 10.87 14.68
CA THR A 67 20.38 10.20 15.74
C THR A 67 19.08 9.60 15.20
N LYS A 68 18.34 10.36 14.39
CA LYS A 68 17.12 9.89 13.72
C LYS A 68 17.39 8.73 12.76
N VAL A 69 18.46 8.79 11.97
CA VAL A 69 18.87 7.69 11.08
C VAL A 69 19.11 6.39 11.86
N LYS A 70 19.76 6.48 13.02
CA LYS A 70 19.95 5.33 13.91
C LYS A 70 18.62 4.76 14.41
N TYR A 71 17.73 5.62 14.91
CA TYR A 71 16.41 5.18 15.39
C TYR A 71 15.54 4.61 14.27
N LEU A 72 15.55 5.21 13.08
CA LEU A 72 14.87 4.67 11.90
C LEU A 72 15.34 3.25 11.59
N LYS A 73 16.65 3.00 11.64
CA LYS A 73 17.21 1.66 11.42
C LYS A 73 16.74 0.65 12.47
N GLU A 74 16.75 1.04 13.75
CA GLU A 74 16.32 0.20 14.86
C GLU A 74 14.83 -0.12 14.79
N MET A 75 13.98 0.90 14.63
CA MET A 75 12.52 0.75 14.49
C MET A 75 12.17 -0.08 13.26
N ARG A 76 12.84 0.14 12.12
CA ARG A 76 12.63 -0.68 10.91
C ARG A 76 12.94 -2.15 11.16
N ASN A 77 13.97 -2.47 11.94
CA ASN A 77 14.30 -3.85 12.27
C ASN A 77 13.22 -4.47 13.18
N GLN A 78 12.71 -3.72 14.16
CA GLN A 78 11.60 -4.15 15.02
C GLN A 78 10.33 -4.42 14.19
N ILE A 79 9.95 -3.48 13.33
CA ILE A 79 8.81 -3.60 12.41
C ILE A 79 8.98 -4.83 11.50
N ASN A 80 10.15 -5.01 10.88
CA ASN A 80 10.41 -6.19 10.06
C ASN A 80 10.25 -7.50 10.84
N ASN A 81 10.77 -7.57 12.06
CA ASN A 81 10.64 -8.78 12.89
C ASN A 81 9.19 -9.06 13.26
N LYS A 82 8.38 -8.03 13.49
CA LYS A 82 6.95 -8.13 13.80
C LYS A 82 6.11 -8.52 12.58
N LEU A 83 6.42 -7.95 11.41
CA LEU A 83 5.62 -8.10 10.20
C LEU A 83 6.00 -9.31 9.35
N LYS A 84 7.21 -9.84 9.49
CA LYS A 84 7.68 -10.95 8.64
C LYS A 84 6.70 -12.13 8.70
N GLY A 85 6.24 -12.57 7.53
CA GLY A 85 5.30 -13.67 7.36
C GLY A 85 3.82 -13.29 7.55
N ARG A 86 3.51 -12.06 7.98
CA ARG A 86 2.13 -11.56 8.09
C ARG A 86 1.53 -11.42 6.70
N LEU A 87 0.31 -11.96 6.52
CA LEU A 87 -0.46 -11.75 5.30
C LEU A 87 -0.97 -10.30 5.25
N ILE A 88 -0.78 -9.65 4.12
CA ILE A 88 -1.35 -8.35 3.80
C ILE A 88 -2.24 -8.48 2.56
N HIS A 89 -3.25 -7.63 2.46
CA HIS A 89 -4.16 -7.53 1.34
C HIS A 89 -4.40 -6.06 1.02
N PHE A 90 -4.24 -5.71 -0.24
CA PHE A 90 -4.60 -4.42 -0.80
C PHE A 90 -5.71 -4.61 -1.84
N LYS A 91 -6.63 -3.65 -1.91
CA LYS A 91 -7.82 -3.73 -2.77
C LYS A 91 -7.62 -3.08 -4.14
N TRP A 92 -6.77 -2.07 -4.23
CA TRP A 92 -6.68 -1.21 -5.41
C TRP A 92 -5.25 -0.76 -5.71
N VAL A 93 -4.36 -1.72 -5.94
CA VAL A 93 -2.99 -1.42 -6.37
C VAL A 93 -2.88 -1.45 -7.89
N GLU A 94 -2.05 -0.56 -8.44
CA GLU A 94 -1.75 -0.52 -9.86
C GLU A 94 -0.44 -1.26 -10.15
N LEU A 95 -0.47 -2.20 -11.11
CA LEU A 95 0.74 -2.86 -11.60
C LEU A 95 1.56 -1.93 -12.49
N LYS A 96 2.79 -1.60 -12.07
CA LYS A 96 3.71 -0.74 -12.82
C LYS A 96 4.65 -1.50 -13.72
N ASP A 97 5.18 -2.64 -13.25
CA ASP A 97 6.12 -3.43 -14.03
C ASP A 97 6.16 -4.91 -13.64
N VAL A 98 6.66 -5.74 -14.56
CA VAL A 98 6.95 -7.16 -14.33
C VAL A 98 8.28 -7.50 -15.00
N ARG A 99 9.24 -7.97 -14.20
CA ARG A 99 10.59 -8.28 -14.69
C ARG A 99 11.11 -9.61 -14.15
N PRO A 100 11.94 -10.34 -14.92
CA PRO A 100 12.68 -11.47 -14.38
C PRO A 100 13.69 -10.98 -13.33
N VAL A 101 13.91 -11.78 -12.29
CA VAL A 101 14.92 -11.52 -11.26
C VAL A 101 16.04 -12.53 -11.48
N GLU A 102 17.27 -12.06 -11.65
CA GLU A 102 18.43 -12.94 -11.60
C GLU A 102 18.43 -13.68 -10.26
N LYS A 103 18.68 -15.00 -10.23
CA LYS A 103 18.56 -15.83 -9.03
C LYS A 103 19.41 -15.28 -7.87
N ILE A 104 18.82 -14.42 -7.03
CA ILE A 104 19.43 -14.01 -5.77
C ILE A 104 19.19 -15.15 -4.79
N GLN A 105 20.20 -15.99 -4.61
CA GLN A 105 20.20 -17.00 -3.56
C GLN A 105 20.48 -16.29 -2.24
N LEU A 106 19.44 -15.92 -1.51
CA LEU A 106 19.57 -15.15 -0.27
C LEU A 106 20.13 -16.00 0.89
N ARG A 107 19.75 -17.29 0.95
CA ARG A 107 20.20 -18.28 1.94
C ARG A 107 20.12 -19.70 1.35
N PRO A 108 20.87 -20.69 1.90
CA PRO A 108 20.66 -22.09 1.56
C PRO A 108 19.21 -22.50 1.86
N GLY A 109 18.43 -22.84 0.81
CA GLY A 109 17.03 -23.26 0.92
C GLY A 109 15.98 -22.19 0.59
N GLU A 110 16.33 -20.89 0.57
CA GLU A 110 15.42 -19.82 0.14
C GLU A 110 15.66 -19.49 -1.34
N LYS A 111 14.76 -19.94 -2.22
CA LYS A 111 14.72 -19.48 -3.61
C LYS A 111 13.76 -18.30 -3.70
N LEU A 112 14.25 -17.12 -4.05
CA LEU A 112 13.38 -16.05 -4.52
C LEU A 112 12.57 -16.54 -5.73
N GLY A 113 11.39 -15.96 -5.91
CA GLY A 113 10.69 -16.05 -7.18
C GLY A 113 11.58 -15.61 -8.36
N MET A 114 11.41 -16.26 -9.51
CA MET A 114 12.14 -15.94 -10.73
C MET A 114 11.65 -14.65 -11.40
N TYR A 115 10.51 -14.11 -10.96
CA TYR A 115 9.93 -12.86 -11.44
C TYR A 115 9.56 -11.94 -10.28
N GLN A 116 9.63 -10.64 -10.53
CA GLN A 116 9.18 -9.59 -9.62
C GLN A 116 8.16 -8.75 -10.36
N SER A 117 7.00 -8.53 -9.73
CA SER A 117 6.06 -7.51 -10.15
C SER A 117 6.08 -6.34 -9.17
N GLU A 118 6.02 -5.14 -9.71
CA GLU A 118 6.05 -3.89 -8.95
C GLU A 118 4.68 -3.21 -9.04
N TYR A 119 4.15 -2.82 -7.90
CA TYR A 119 2.87 -2.14 -7.75
C TYR A 119 3.03 -0.84 -6.96
N THR A 120 2.06 0.04 -7.12
CA THR A 120 1.89 1.22 -6.26
C THR A 120 0.44 1.36 -5.81
N ILE A 121 0.22 2.31 -4.89
CA ILE A 121 -1.10 2.80 -4.51
C ILE A 121 -1.22 4.21 -5.09
N SER A 122 -2.12 4.38 -6.06
CA SER A 122 -2.32 5.64 -6.77
C SER A 122 -3.47 6.43 -6.12
N ASP A 123 -3.22 7.67 -5.72
CA ASP A 123 -4.28 8.58 -5.25
C ASP A 123 -5.29 8.82 -6.39
N PRO A 124 -6.60 8.56 -6.19
CA PRO A 124 -7.62 8.76 -7.21
C PRO A 124 -7.75 10.24 -7.64
N ASN A 125 -7.31 11.18 -6.80
CA ASN A 125 -7.25 12.61 -7.14
C ASN A 125 -6.02 12.96 -7.99
N ASN A 126 -5.22 11.97 -8.34
CA ASN A 126 -4.24 11.95 -9.41
C ASN A 126 -3.27 13.16 -9.40
N LEU A 127 -2.44 13.23 -8.36
CA LEU A 127 -1.40 14.26 -8.20
C LEU A 127 -0.13 13.98 -9.05
N GLY A 128 -0.17 12.99 -9.96
CA GLY A 128 0.99 12.60 -10.76
C GLY A 128 2.10 11.89 -9.97
N PHE A 129 1.79 11.39 -8.78
CA PHE A 129 2.74 10.74 -7.87
C PHE A 129 2.23 9.37 -7.41
N ASP A 130 3.12 8.37 -7.43
CA ASP A 130 2.86 6.98 -7.05
C ASP A 130 2.89 6.82 -5.51
N GLY A 131 1.86 7.35 -4.85
CA GLY A 131 1.74 7.38 -3.40
C GLY A 131 0.57 8.23 -2.89
N PHE A 132 0.69 8.78 -1.68
CA PHE A 132 -0.37 9.59 -1.06
C PHE A 132 0.18 10.74 -0.20
N THR A 133 -0.66 11.77 -0.02
CA THR A 133 -0.37 12.92 0.86
C THR A 133 -0.98 12.73 2.25
N VAL A 134 -0.24 13.14 3.28
CA VAL A 134 -0.70 13.23 4.68
C VAL A 134 -1.03 14.68 5.02
N LYS A 135 -2.34 15.01 5.11
CA LYS A 135 -2.85 16.40 5.28
C LYS A 135 -2.70 16.99 6.70
N ASN A 136 -2.04 16.30 7.64
CA ASN A 136 -2.01 16.68 9.06
C ASN A 136 -0.77 17.50 9.48
N GLU A 137 -0.01 18.05 8.53
CA GLU A 137 1.18 18.84 8.82
C GLU A 137 0.95 20.24 8.26
N GLU A 138 0.93 21.26 9.13
CA GLU A 138 0.82 22.66 8.69
C GLU A 138 1.91 22.92 7.63
N PRO A 139 1.55 23.51 6.47
CA PRO A 139 2.51 23.76 5.42
C PRO A 139 3.49 24.83 5.89
N ASN A 140 4.65 24.41 6.38
CA ASN A 140 5.80 25.29 6.38
C ASN A 140 6.09 25.60 4.93
N GLN A 141 6.17 26.88 4.56
CA GLN A 141 6.09 27.39 3.19
C GLN A 141 7.15 26.86 2.19
N ASN A 142 8.05 25.98 2.64
CA ASN A 142 9.07 25.29 1.83
C ASN A 142 9.09 23.76 2.01
N SER A 143 8.19 23.15 2.80
CA SER A 143 8.05 21.70 2.87
C SER A 143 6.99 21.27 1.88
N ILE A 144 7.39 20.44 0.92
CA ILE A 144 6.42 19.64 0.16
C ILE A 144 5.57 18.91 1.20
N GLU A 145 4.24 19.02 1.10
CA GLU A 145 3.28 18.29 1.94
C GLU A 145 3.78 16.86 2.18
N GLY A 146 3.51 16.26 3.35
CA GLY A 146 3.99 14.92 3.73
C GLY A 146 3.60 13.82 2.74
N GLN A 147 4.30 13.76 1.62
CA GLN A 147 4.07 12.90 0.48
C GLN A 147 4.87 11.62 0.69
N ILE A 148 4.17 10.50 0.62
CA ILE A 148 4.73 9.18 0.85
C ILE A 148 4.63 8.37 -0.44
N GLN A 149 5.77 8.06 -1.04
CA GLN A 149 5.85 7.17 -2.20
C GLN A 149 5.68 5.73 -1.71
N VAL A 150 4.91 4.94 -2.45
CA VAL A 150 4.68 3.52 -2.12
C VAL A 150 5.14 2.64 -3.26
N ARG A 151 6.02 1.70 -2.94
CA ARG A 151 6.47 0.64 -3.87
C ARG A 151 6.23 -0.73 -3.24
N ILE A 152 5.43 -1.55 -3.89
CA ILE A 152 5.13 -2.92 -3.45
C ILE A 152 5.73 -3.88 -4.47
N SER A 153 6.70 -4.69 -4.07
CA SER A 153 7.32 -5.72 -4.90
C SER A 153 6.78 -7.09 -4.50
N LYS A 154 6.22 -7.84 -5.44
CA LYS A 154 5.81 -9.24 -5.21
C LYS A 154 6.68 -10.19 -6.04
N PHE A 155 7.22 -11.21 -5.39
CA PHE A 155 8.04 -12.22 -6.04
C PHE A 155 7.21 -13.43 -6.46
N HIS A 156 7.39 -13.89 -7.69
CA HIS A 156 6.63 -14.99 -8.27
C HIS A 156 7.55 -16.14 -8.68
N PRO A 157 7.16 -17.40 -8.44
CA PRO A 157 8.05 -18.54 -8.61
C PRO A 157 8.52 -18.75 -10.05
N ASN A 158 7.68 -18.42 -11.05
CA ASN A 158 7.92 -18.74 -12.45
C ASN A 158 7.14 -17.79 -13.41
N LYS A 159 7.34 -17.99 -14.71
CA LYS A 159 6.73 -17.17 -15.77
C LYS A 159 5.22 -17.35 -15.83
N GLU A 160 4.75 -18.56 -15.59
CA GLU A 160 3.34 -18.94 -15.61
C GLU A 160 2.53 -18.13 -14.58
N SER A 161 3.14 -17.81 -13.44
CA SER A 161 2.53 -17.01 -12.37
C SER A 161 2.32 -15.53 -12.77
N VAL A 162 3.03 -15.04 -13.78
CA VAL A 162 2.96 -13.63 -14.21
C VAL A 162 2.41 -13.44 -15.62
N LEU A 163 2.09 -14.53 -16.34
CA LEU A 163 1.71 -14.49 -17.75
C LEU A 163 0.48 -13.61 -18.03
N ASN A 164 -0.45 -13.55 -17.07
CA ASN A 164 -1.71 -12.82 -17.20
C ASN A 164 -1.67 -11.42 -16.56
N LEU A 165 -0.51 -11.00 -16.03
CA LEU A 165 -0.36 -9.67 -15.44
C LEU A 165 -0.23 -8.62 -16.55
N LYS A 166 -1.11 -7.60 -16.52
CA LYS A 166 -1.15 -6.54 -17.53
C LYS A 166 -0.71 -5.22 -16.93
N LYS A 167 0.35 -4.62 -17.47
CA LYS A 167 0.84 -3.30 -17.02
C LYS A 167 -0.30 -2.26 -16.99
N HIS A 168 -0.32 -1.43 -15.95
CA HIS A 168 -1.38 -0.46 -15.60
C HIS A 168 -2.73 -1.07 -15.22
N SER A 169 -2.84 -2.40 -15.07
CA SER A 169 -4.04 -2.98 -14.46
C SER A 169 -4.09 -2.63 -12.98
N LYS A 170 -5.27 -2.22 -12.51
CA LYS A 170 -5.57 -2.07 -11.08
C LYS A 170 -6.30 -3.30 -10.57
N GLY A 171 -6.04 -3.68 -9.33
CA GLY A 171 -6.76 -4.77 -8.69
C GLY A 171 -6.23 -5.12 -7.31
N GLU A 172 -6.72 -6.24 -6.80
CA GLU A 172 -6.35 -6.74 -5.48
C GLU A 172 -4.96 -7.37 -5.50
N LEU A 173 -4.23 -7.19 -4.39
CA LEU A 173 -2.91 -7.78 -4.17
C LEU A 173 -2.79 -8.31 -2.76
N SER A 174 -2.61 -9.62 -2.64
CA SER A 174 -2.29 -10.28 -1.38
C SER A 174 -0.90 -10.90 -1.42
N GLY A 175 -0.23 -10.95 -0.27
CA GLY A 175 1.04 -11.64 -0.13
C GLY A 175 1.52 -11.65 1.31
N LYS A 176 2.48 -12.50 1.64
CA LYS A 176 3.12 -12.46 2.97
C LYS A 176 4.23 -11.43 2.95
N ILE A 177 4.27 -10.56 3.95
CA ILE A 177 5.33 -9.56 4.06
C ILE A 177 6.65 -10.27 4.31
N ARG A 178 7.60 -10.10 3.38
CA ARG A 178 8.98 -10.57 3.54
C ARG A 178 9.85 -9.50 4.18
N LYS A 179 9.66 -8.26 3.73
CA LYS A 179 10.47 -7.11 4.14
C LYS A 179 9.69 -5.82 4.00
N PHE A 180 9.96 -4.91 4.91
CA PHE A 180 9.47 -3.54 4.94
C PHE A 180 10.66 -2.58 5.03
N ILE A 181 10.65 -1.53 4.21
CA ILE A 181 11.65 -0.47 4.22
C ILE A 181 10.92 0.86 4.29
N TYR A 182 11.40 1.74 5.14
CA TYR A 182 10.98 3.12 5.23
C TYR A 182 12.22 4.02 5.24
N SER A 183 12.26 5.04 4.38
CA SER A 183 13.42 5.93 4.20
C SER A 183 13.37 7.23 5.01
N GLY A 184 12.20 7.62 5.52
CA GLY A 184 12.04 8.83 6.33
C GLY A 184 12.42 10.15 5.65
N GLY A 185 12.36 10.21 4.31
CA GLY A 185 12.72 11.42 3.56
C GLY A 185 14.22 11.67 3.43
N HIS A 186 15.06 10.69 3.78
CA HIS A 186 16.52 10.75 3.63
C HIS A 186 16.95 9.85 2.46
N SER A 187 17.27 10.46 1.31
CA SER A 187 17.83 9.74 0.17
C SER A 187 19.35 9.81 0.20
N THR A 188 20.01 8.80 0.75
CA THR A 188 21.40 8.47 0.40
C THR A 188 21.54 7.05 -0.16
N TYR A 189 20.43 6.40 -0.55
CA TYR A 189 20.47 4.97 -0.89
C TYR A 189 20.00 4.54 -2.28
N TYR A 190 19.59 5.45 -3.17
CA TYR A 190 19.44 5.15 -4.60
C TYR A 190 19.69 6.38 -5.47
N ASP A 191 20.41 6.16 -6.57
CA ASP A 191 20.83 7.12 -7.58
C ASP A 191 19.70 8.05 -8.07
N SER A 192 20.04 9.34 -8.22
CA SER A 192 19.45 10.35 -9.12
C SER A 192 17.93 10.68 -9.09
N GLU A 193 17.08 9.97 -8.36
CA GLU A 193 15.62 10.24 -8.30
C GLU A 193 15.07 10.55 -6.89
N GLY A 194 15.95 10.62 -5.89
CA GLY A 194 15.58 10.88 -4.50
C GLY A 194 15.15 12.33 -4.24
N GLY A 195 13.90 12.65 -4.53
CA GLY A 195 13.24 13.88 -4.07
C GLY A 195 13.03 13.90 -2.54
N PRO A 196 12.47 14.98 -1.97
CA PRO A 196 12.27 15.16 -0.52
C PRO A 196 11.16 14.27 0.08
N TYR A 197 10.85 13.14 -0.55
CA TYR A 197 9.69 12.31 -0.27
C TYR A 197 10.03 11.17 0.68
N GLU A 198 9.10 10.85 1.58
CA GLU A 198 9.16 9.61 2.33
C GLU A 198 8.90 8.43 1.38
N ILE A 199 9.64 7.33 1.49
CA ILE A 199 9.44 6.15 0.64
C ILE A 199 9.15 4.95 1.53
N ILE A 200 8.06 4.25 1.22
CA ILE A 200 7.73 2.92 1.72
C ILE A 200 8.02 1.89 0.63
N VAL A 201 8.82 0.87 0.95
CA VAL A 201 8.99 -0.32 0.11
C VAL A 201 8.52 -1.55 0.87
N LEU A 202 7.59 -2.28 0.28
CA LEU A 202 7.10 -3.56 0.78
C LEU A 202 7.52 -4.68 -0.18
N GLU A 203 8.17 -5.71 0.34
CA GLU A 203 8.43 -6.95 -0.40
C GLU A 203 7.46 -8.04 0.07
N LEU A 204 6.76 -8.65 -0.88
CA LEU A 204 5.78 -9.73 -0.68
C LEU A 204 6.27 -11.03 -1.32
N GLU A 205 5.97 -12.15 -0.64
CA GLU A 205 5.97 -13.50 -1.21
C GLU A 205 4.65 -13.80 -1.94
#